data_AF-A0A1G1GQ18-F1
#
_entry.id   AF-A0A1G1GQ18-F1
#
_cell.length_a   1.000
_cell.length_b   1.000
_cell.length_c   1.000
_cell.angle_alpha   90.00
_cell.angle_beta   90.00
_cell.angle_gamma   90.00
#
_symmetry.space_group_name_H-M   'P 1'
#
loop_
_entity.id
_entity.type
_entity.pdbx_description
1 polymer ?
#
loop_
_entity_poly.entity_id
_entity_poly.type
_entity_poly.pdbx_seq_one_letter_code
_entity_poly.pdbx_strand_id
1 'polypeptide(L)'
;KCGRQPGGHKAHELGICPATTEQPLNGAHGGKNAGRACWVVAGSLCGGKIQGTYAKKLLNCWRCEFMNAVRLDEETSPIGFSHTRLGMERRLEKQKQPERTPLSGEHAGAAISRP
;
A
#
# COMPACT_ATOMS: atom_id res chain seq x y z
N LYS A 1 13.11 -14.61 6.33
CA LYS A 1 11.66 -14.75 6.62
C LYS A 1 11.46 -14.80 8.15
N CYS A 2 10.47 -14.10 8.73
CA CYS A 2 10.34 -13.95 10.20
C CYS A 2 9.38 -14.94 10.88
N GLY A 3 8.54 -15.68 10.14
CA GLY A 3 7.68 -16.75 10.70
C GLY A 3 6.40 -16.30 11.42
N ARG A 4 6.06 -15.00 11.37
CA ARG A 4 4.89 -14.40 12.04
C ARG A 4 3.67 -14.18 11.11
N GLN A 5 3.66 -14.76 9.92
CA GLN A 5 2.45 -14.78 9.10
C GLN A 5 1.31 -15.56 9.81
N PRO A 6 0.03 -15.41 9.41
CA PRO A 6 -1.05 -16.27 9.90
C PRO A 6 -0.70 -17.75 9.71
N GLY A 7 -0.85 -18.55 10.77
CA GLY A 7 -0.42 -19.96 10.79
C GLY A 7 1.10 -20.19 10.84
N GLY A 8 1.91 -19.14 11.00
CA GLY A 8 3.36 -19.24 11.11
C GLY A 8 3.82 -19.76 12.47
N HIS A 9 4.94 -20.49 12.48
CA HIS A 9 5.49 -21.13 13.70
C HIS A 9 5.84 -20.13 14.83
N LYS A 10 6.08 -18.85 14.52
CA LYS A 10 6.33 -17.79 15.51
C LYS A 10 5.10 -16.94 15.83
N ALA A 11 3.96 -17.20 15.18
CA ALA A 11 2.75 -16.41 15.38
C ALA A 11 2.13 -16.64 16.76
N HIS A 12 2.23 -17.86 17.32
CA HIS A 12 1.71 -18.18 18.65
C HIS A 12 2.51 -17.49 19.76
N GLU A 13 3.84 -17.48 19.64
CA GLU A 13 4.74 -16.92 20.66
C GLU A 13 4.88 -15.40 20.57
N LEU A 14 5.02 -14.85 19.36
CA LEU A 14 5.34 -13.43 19.13
C LEU A 14 4.16 -12.65 18.56
N GLY A 15 2.98 -13.27 18.43
CA GLY A 15 1.81 -12.71 17.75
C GLY A 15 1.96 -12.66 16.22
N ILE A 16 0.83 -12.47 15.54
CA ILE A 16 0.79 -12.28 14.08
C ILE A 16 1.46 -10.97 13.69
N CYS A 17 2.22 -10.97 12.60
CA CYS A 17 2.86 -9.77 12.06
C CYS A 17 1.78 -8.81 11.53
N PRO A 18 1.72 -7.57 12.02
CA PRO A 18 0.66 -6.64 11.63
C PRO A 18 0.70 -6.30 10.14
N ALA A 19 1.88 -6.39 9.49
CA ALA A 19 1.99 -6.19 8.05
C ALA A 19 1.18 -7.22 7.23
N THR A 20 0.90 -8.39 7.81
CA THR A 20 0.10 -9.44 7.16
C THR A 20 -1.40 -9.25 7.30
N THR A 21 -1.85 -8.29 8.12
CA THR A 21 -3.26 -8.01 8.39
C THR A 21 -3.66 -6.57 8.06
N GLU A 22 -2.72 -5.72 7.65
CA GLU A 22 -2.95 -4.33 7.26
C GLU A 22 -3.67 -4.23 5.90
N GLN A 23 -4.98 -4.48 5.91
CA GLN A 23 -5.84 -4.50 4.73
C GLN A 23 -5.88 -3.19 3.92
N PRO A 24 -5.81 -1.98 4.51
CA PRO A 24 -5.84 -0.74 3.73
C PRO A 24 -4.69 -0.62 2.72
N LEU A 25 -3.58 -1.31 2.96
CA LEU A 25 -2.43 -1.34 2.07
C LEU A 25 -2.44 -2.55 1.12
N ASN A 26 -3.51 -3.32 1.05
CA ASN A 26 -3.61 -4.43 0.12
C ASN A 26 -3.51 -3.91 -1.33
N GLY A 27 -2.58 -4.49 -2.09
CA GLY A 27 -2.19 -4.04 -3.43
C GLY A 27 -1.04 -3.04 -3.44
N ALA A 28 -0.59 -2.51 -2.28
CA ALA A 28 0.52 -1.56 -2.23
C ALA A 28 1.77 -2.22 -2.79
N HIS A 29 2.32 -1.61 -3.85
CA HIS A 29 3.44 -2.14 -4.62
C HIS A 29 3.13 -3.58 -5.05
N GLY A 30 1.92 -3.88 -5.55
CA GLY A 30 1.54 -5.25 -5.93
C GLY A 30 1.56 -6.31 -4.82
N GLY A 31 1.71 -5.91 -3.55
CA GLY A 31 1.77 -6.82 -2.40
C GLY A 31 0.39 -7.17 -1.82
N LYS A 32 0.33 -8.25 -1.04
CA LYS A 32 -0.84 -8.57 -0.21
C LYS A 32 -0.75 -7.85 1.13
N ASN A 33 -1.81 -7.16 1.54
CA ASN A 33 -1.82 -6.26 2.70
C ASN A 33 -0.56 -5.37 2.68
N ALA A 34 0.07 -5.09 3.82
CA ALA A 34 1.32 -4.33 3.84
C ALA A 34 2.59 -5.19 3.66
N GLY A 35 2.50 -6.36 3.03
CA GLY A 35 3.64 -7.27 2.86
C GLY A 35 4.84 -6.63 2.14
N ARG A 36 4.58 -5.87 1.08
CA ARG A 36 5.57 -5.05 0.35
C ARG A 36 5.57 -3.57 0.79
N ALA A 37 5.02 -3.28 1.98
CA ALA A 37 4.93 -1.94 2.55
C ALA A 37 5.23 -1.94 4.06
N CYS A 38 5.95 -2.96 4.56
CA CYS A 38 6.02 -3.22 6.00
C CYS A 38 6.66 -2.07 6.79
N TRP A 39 7.46 -1.20 6.16
CA TRP A 39 8.10 -0.04 6.79
C TRP A 39 7.09 0.96 7.37
N VAL A 40 5.87 1.06 6.84
CA VAL A 40 4.84 1.97 7.37
C VAL A 40 3.96 1.36 8.48
N VAL A 41 4.15 0.09 8.84
CA VAL A 41 3.30 -0.61 9.82
C VAL A 41 3.97 -0.74 11.20
N ALA A 42 3.45 -0.09 12.23
CA ALA A 42 3.99 -0.22 13.59
C ALA A 42 3.95 -1.69 14.08
N GLY A 43 4.86 -2.08 14.98
CA GLY A 43 4.89 -3.45 15.53
C GLY A 43 5.45 -4.53 14.58
N SER A 44 5.91 -4.16 13.38
CA SER A 44 6.64 -5.07 12.50
C SER A 44 8.07 -5.35 13.02
N LEU A 45 8.58 -6.54 12.74
CA LEU A 45 9.96 -6.93 13.05
C LEU A 45 10.88 -6.61 11.88
N CYS A 46 11.91 -5.79 12.11
CA CYS A 46 13.08 -5.70 11.22
C CYS A 46 14.29 -6.26 11.98
N GLY A 47 15.06 -7.17 11.37
CA GLY A 47 16.22 -7.79 12.02
C GLY A 47 15.90 -8.55 13.32
N GLY A 48 14.67 -9.08 13.46
CA GLY A 48 14.25 -9.83 14.65
C GLY A 48 13.85 -8.99 15.88
N LYS A 49 13.87 -7.65 15.79
CA LYS A 49 13.45 -6.75 16.89
C LYS A 49 12.24 -5.90 16.50
N ILE A 50 11.35 -5.67 17.46
CA ILE A 50 10.21 -4.76 17.27
C ILE A 50 10.78 -3.36 17.08
N GLN A 51 10.45 -2.75 15.95
CA GLN A 51 10.91 -1.40 15.65
C GLN A 51 9.97 -0.39 16.34
N GLY A 52 10.57 0.62 16.98
CA GLY A 52 9.87 1.69 17.69
C GLY A 52 9.13 2.67 16.75
N THR A 53 9.18 3.96 17.08
CA THR A 53 8.45 5.01 16.34
C THR A 53 8.72 5.02 14.83
N TYR A 54 7.75 5.51 14.05
CA TYR A 54 7.81 5.57 12.58
C TYR A 54 9.11 6.19 12.05
N ALA A 55 9.57 7.32 12.62
CA ALA A 55 10.79 7.99 12.18
C ALA A 55 12.05 7.13 12.35
N LYS A 56 12.22 6.51 13.53
CA LYS A 56 13.36 5.62 13.81
C LYS A 56 13.32 4.38 12.92
N LYS A 57 12.11 3.87 12.67
CA LYS A 57 11.89 2.72 11.82
C LYS A 57 12.18 3.01 10.35
N LEU A 58 11.74 4.15 9.81
CA LEU A 58 11.94 4.50 8.41
C LEU A 58 13.42 4.65 8.08
N LEU A 59 14.21 5.26 8.97
CA LEU A 59 15.67 5.35 8.82
C LEU A 59 16.32 3.96 8.70
N ASN A 60 15.91 3.01 9.54
CA ASN A 60 16.37 1.62 9.46
C ASN A 60 15.90 0.93 8.17
N CYS A 61 14.72 1.28 7.67
CA CYS A 61 14.15 0.68 6.47
C CYS A 61 14.86 1.11 5.19
N TRP A 62 15.43 2.32 5.12
CA TRP A 62 16.29 2.71 3.99
C TRP A 62 17.55 1.84 3.83
N ARG A 63 17.98 1.19 4.92
CA ARG A 63 19.08 0.20 4.90
C ARG A 63 18.59 -1.24 4.81
N CYS A 64 17.28 -1.46 4.70
CA CYS A 64 16.70 -2.79 4.60
C CYS A 64 16.77 -3.30 3.16
N GLU A 65 17.45 -4.42 2.95
CA GLU A 65 17.54 -5.09 1.65
C GLU A 65 16.17 -5.34 1.02
N PHE A 66 15.17 -5.72 1.82
CA PHE A 66 13.82 -5.95 1.33
C PHE A 66 13.15 -4.67 0.81
N MET A 67 13.24 -3.54 1.52
CA MET A 67 12.68 -2.28 1.02
C MET A 67 13.41 -1.81 -0.24
N ASN A 68 14.74 -2.00 -0.30
CA ASN A 68 15.52 -1.65 -1.49
C ASN A 68 15.19 -2.53 -2.69
N ALA A 69 14.98 -3.83 -2.49
CA ALA A 69 14.48 -4.72 -3.53
C ALA A 69 13.09 -4.27 -4.02
N VAL A 70 12.17 -3.96 -3.10
CA VAL A 70 10.85 -3.41 -3.48
C VAL A 70 10.99 -2.11 -4.26
N ARG A 71 11.88 -1.20 -3.83
CA ARG A 71 12.12 0.07 -4.51
C ARG A 71 12.61 -0.16 -5.94
N LEU A 72 13.57 -1.06 -6.14
CA LEU A 72 14.14 -1.40 -7.45
C LEU A 72 13.07 -2.02 -8.37
N ASP A 73 12.29 -2.97 -7.87
CA ASP A 73 11.17 -3.57 -8.62
C ASP A 73 10.17 -2.49 -9.09
N GLU A 74 9.94 -1.46 -8.26
CA GLU A 74 9.02 -0.36 -8.60
C GLU A 74 9.65 0.75 -9.47
N GLU A 75 10.95 0.71 -9.80
CA GLU A 75 11.57 1.74 -10.69
C GLU A 75 10.99 1.68 -12.11
N THR A 76 10.57 0.50 -12.56
CA THR A 76 9.95 0.28 -13.87
C THR A 76 8.42 0.21 -13.81
N SER A 77 7.84 0.30 -12.61
CA SER A 77 6.40 0.26 -12.38
C SER A 77 5.76 1.58 -12.78
N PRO A 78 4.65 1.60 -13.56
CA PRO A 78 3.94 2.83 -13.91
C PRO A 78 3.45 3.63 -12.70
N ILE A 79 3.26 2.96 -11.56
CA ILE A 79 2.78 3.55 -10.32
C ILE A 79 3.96 4.12 -9.49
N GLY A 80 5.16 3.56 -9.69
CA GLY A 80 6.40 3.91 -9.01
C GLY A 80 6.45 3.52 -7.53
N PHE A 81 7.57 3.85 -6.87
CA PHE A 81 7.78 3.60 -5.44
C PHE A 81 7.20 4.68 -4.53
N SER A 82 6.70 4.30 -3.35
CA SER A 82 6.33 5.23 -2.27
C SER A 82 6.77 4.69 -0.92
N HIS A 83 7.44 5.52 -0.13
CA HIS A 83 7.92 5.15 1.20
C HIS A 83 6.98 5.60 2.33
N THR A 84 5.91 6.35 2.03
CA THR A 84 4.95 6.84 3.04
C THR A 84 3.61 6.14 2.92
N ARG A 85 2.91 6.00 4.04
CA ARG A 85 1.57 5.38 4.07
C ARG A 85 0.60 6.16 3.17
N LEU A 86 0.55 7.47 3.37
CA LEU A 86 -0.29 8.39 2.60
C LEU A 86 -0.01 8.31 1.09
N GLY A 87 1.25 8.19 0.69
CA GLY A 87 1.60 8.08 -0.73
C GLY A 87 1.11 6.77 -1.36
N MET A 88 1.15 5.67 -0.61
CA MET A 88 0.61 4.38 -1.06
C MET A 88 -0.92 4.39 -1.13
N GLU A 89 -1.60 4.87 -0.10
CA GLU A 89 -3.08 4.94 -0.04
C GLU A 89 -3.63 5.74 -1.22
N ARG A 90 -3.07 6.93 -1.50
CA ARG A 90 -3.48 7.76 -2.64
C ARG A 90 -3.32 7.06 -3.99
N ARG A 91 -2.30 6.21 -4.14
CA ARG A 91 -2.07 5.46 -5.39
C ARG A 91 -3.04 4.29 -5.54
N LEU A 92 -3.33 3.60 -4.44
CA LEU A 92 -4.35 2.54 -4.42
C LEU A 92 -5.74 3.09 -4.73
N GLU A 93 -6.08 4.27 -4.21
CA GLU A 93 -7.34 4.95 -4.52
C GLU A 93 -7.44 5.30 -6.02
N LYS A 94 -6.36 5.80 -6.63
CA LYS A 94 -6.31 6.09 -8.08
C LYS A 94 -6.49 4.84 -8.94
N GLN A 95 -5.88 3.71 -8.55
CA GLN A 95 -6.02 2.44 -9.27
C GLN A 95 -7.44 1.87 -9.22
N LYS A 96 -8.22 2.17 -8.19
CA LYS A 96 -9.63 1.76 -8.06
C LYS A 96 -10.59 2.60 -8.92
N GLN A 97 -10.11 3.66 -9.59
CA GLN A 97 -10.93 4.54 -10.41
C GLN A 97 -10.71 4.41 -11.95
N PRO A 98 -10.65 3.22 -12.58
CA PRO A 98 -10.66 3.13 -14.04
C PRO A 98 -12.07 3.32 -14.65
N GLU A 99 -13.15 3.35 -13.87
CA GLU A 99 -14.52 3.42 -14.39
C GLU A 99 -15.33 4.55 -13.74
N ARG A 100 -14.95 5.79 -14.02
CA ARG A 100 -15.92 6.89 -14.05
C ARG A 100 -16.20 7.19 -15.50
N THR A 101 -17.10 6.38 -16.08
CA THR A 101 -17.74 6.62 -17.38
C THR A 101 -18.09 8.10 -17.51
N PRO A 102 -17.72 8.78 -18.61
CA PRO A 102 -18.20 10.13 -18.83
C PRO A 102 -19.73 10.07 -18.91
N LEU A 103 -20.42 10.91 -18.14
CA LEU A 103 -21.86 11.11 -18.26
C LEU A 103 -22.16 11.52 -19.71
N SER A 104 -22.58 10.57 -20.53
CA SER A 104 -23.33 10.82 -21.74
C SER A 104 -24.71 11.34 -21.33
N GLY A 105 -24.89 12.65 -21.46
CA GLY A 105 -26.17 13.32 -21.36
C GLY A 105 -26.52 13.94 -22.71
N GLU A 106 -27.05 13.12 -23.61
CA GLU A 106 -27.72 13.59 -24.82
C GLU A 106 -29.12 14.14 -24.48
N HIS A 107 -29.46 15.25 -25.15
CA HIS A 107 -30.80 15.72 -25.52
C HIS A 107 -31.75 16.25 -24.44
N ALA A 108 -31.91 17.58 -24.43
CA ALA A 108 -33.20 18.22 -24.23
C ALA A 108 -33.39 19.31 -25.30
N GLY A 109 -34.24 19.01 -26.28
CA GLY A 109 -34.75 20.02 -27.21
C GLY A 109 -35.60 21.05 -26.47
N ALA A 110 -35.48 22.31 -26.87
CA ALA A 110 -36.48 23.32 -26.60
C ALA A 110 -36.68 24.13 -27.89
N ALA A 111 -37.72 23.77 -28.64
CA ALA A 111 -38.34 24.67 -29.58
C ALA A 111 -38.91 25.86 -28.79
N ILE A 112 -38.48 27.06 -29.14
CA ILE A 112 -39.17 28.29 -28.76
C ILE A 112 -39.47 29.07 -30.02
N SER A 113 -40.73 28.97 -30.42
CA SER A 113 -41.42 29.77 -31.40
C SER A 113 -41.42 31.25 -31.02
N ARG A 114 -41.17 32.07 -32.02
CA ARG A 114 -41.23 33.53 -32.06
C ARG A 114 -42.67 34.02 -31.78
N PRO A 115 -42.84 35.26 -31.30
CA PRO A 115 -43.77 36.21 -31.91
C PRO A 115 -43.11 36.97 -33.05
#